data_AF-A0A838RNY4-F1
#
_entry.id   AF-A0A838RNY4-F1
#
_cell.length_a   1.000
_cell.length_b   1.000
_cell.length_c   1.000
_cell.angle_alpha   90.00
_cell.angle_beta   90.00
_cell.angle_gamma   90.00
#
_symmetry.space_group_name_H-M   'P 1'
#
loop_
_entity.id
_entity.type
_entity.pdbx_description
1 polymer ?
#
loop_
_entity_poly.entity_id
_entity_poly.type
_entity_poly.pdbx_seq_one_letter_code
_entity_poly.pdbx_strand_id
1 'polypeptide(L)'
;MERFFLAPLGRAEPDDMQGWMEQGGCLALQRALAMDGAALREALNGAKRRDGQGILSLEAGQPACVVLPLGPMAHPARLLVEELPAWLLEGAILLARACEQHRAILYLEQAQLSHRRLLEQVITSLTTLGVLGEAGWGGGVTVESRQSSPPLEVLDAVTTQLLPLLLWRRRDPGTTLLAVRGAVTAPAIYEIPLGLSTRQLVYQWAGGVTTTHPLFTLGEQRVEGKELSIPLHFDHFGTALGSGHLTVSER
;
A
#
# COMPACT_ATOMS: atom_id res chain seq x y z
N MET A 1 0.57 20.72 4.11
CA MET A 1 0.54 19.72 3.02
C MET A 1 -0.75 18.94 3.16
N GLU A 2 -1.51 18.80 2.08
CA GLU A 2 -2.71 17.98 2.07
C GLU A 2 -2.30 16.50 2.17
N ARG A 3 -2.92 15.75 3.09
CA ARG A 3 -2.73 14.30 3.19
C ARG A 3 -3.65 13.65 2.17
N PHE A 4 -3.19 12.61 1.49
CA PHE A 4 -4.00 11.86 0.53
C PHE A 4 -4.24 10.45 1.04
N PHE A 5 -3.16 9.72 1.35
CA PHE A 5 -3.24 8.38 1.92
C PHE A 5 -3.77 8.38 3.34
N LEU A 6 -3.26 9.30 4.16
CA LEU A 6 -3.59 9.35 5.58
C LEU A 6 -4.81 10.24 5.87
N ALA A 7 -5.43 10.84 4.85
CA ALA A 7 -6.62 11.67 5.02
C ALA A 7 -7.83 10.94 5.62
N PRO A 8 -8.13 9.68 5.25
CA PRO A 8 -9.27 8.96 5.80
C PRO A 8 -9.08 8.50 7.26
N LEU A 9 -7.84 8.49 7.77
CA LEU A 9 -7.55 7.97 9.11
C LEU A 9 -8.31 8.76 10.19
N GLY A 10 -8.96 8.01 11.10
CA GLY A 10 -9.73 8.56 12.22
C GLY A 10 -11.04 9.25 11.83
N ARG A 11 -11.49 9.15 10.56
CA ARG A 11 -12.78 9.70 10.11
C ARG A 11 -13.94 8.72 10.23
N ALA A 12 -13.66 7.43 10.16
CA ALA A 12 -14.61 6.34 10.36
C ALA A 12 -13.87 5.16 10.99
N GLU A 13 -14.60 4.28 11.67
CA GLU A 13 -14.04 3.03 12.18
C GLU A 13 -13.63 2.11 11.01
N PRO A 14 -12.61 1.26 11.17
CA PRO A 14 -12.10 0.42 10.07
C PRO A 14 -13.13 -0.55 9.47
N ASP A 15 -14.15 -0.94 10.23
CA ASP A 15 -15.25 -1.82 9.82
C ASP A 15 -16.54 -1.06 9.42
N ASP A 16 -16.55 0.28 9.48
CA ASP A 16 -17.67 1.11 9.03
C ASP A 16 -17.67 1.28 7.50
N MET A 17 -18.44 0.43 6.83
CA MET A 17 -18.54 0.47 5.37
C MET A 17 -19.33 1.67 4.85
N GLN A 18 -20.25 2.24 5.64
CA GLN A 18 -20.98 3.42 5.23
C GLN A 18 -20.06 4.64 5.25
N GLY A 19 -19.35 4.86 6.36
CA GLY A 19 -18.35 5.91 6.48
C GLY A 19 -17.23 5.78 5.45
N TRP A 20 -16.85 4.55 5.09
CA TRP A 20 -15.94 4.30 3.98
C TRP A 20 -16.50 4.78 2.63
N MET A 21 -17.74 4.42 2.28
CA MET A 21 -18.39 4.82 1.02
C MET A 21 -18.55 6.34 0.91
N GLU A 22 -18.96 7.02 2.00
CA GLU A 22 -19.10 8.47 2.07
C GLU A 22 -17.77 9.21 1.80
N GLN A 23 -16.64 8.56 2.07
CA GLN A 23 -15.30 9.09 1.79
C GLN A 23 -14.76 8.77 0.38
N GLY A 24 -15.59 8.16 -0.47
CA GLY A 24 -15.22 7.75 -1.82
C GLY A 24 -14.74 6.30 -1.93
N GLY A 25 -15.15 5.45 -0.99
CA GLY A 25 -15.15 3.99 -1.14
C GLY A 25 -15.82 3.55 -2.45
N CYS A 26 -15.38 2.44 -3.04
CA CYS A 26 -15.90 1.86 -4.29
C CYS A 26 -15.76 2.68 -5.58
N LEU A 27 -15.40 3.97 -5.54
CA LEU A 27 -15.31 4.78 -6.75
C LEU A 27 -14.32 4.21 -7.78
N ALA A 28 -13.25 3.53 -7.34
CA ALA A 28 -12.34 2.87 -8.26
C ALA A 28 -12.97 1.61 -8.85
N LEU A 29 -13.64 0.77 -8.05
CA LEU A 29 -14.36 -0.40 -8.56
C LEU A 29 -15.44 -0.02 -9.58
N GLN A 30 -16.22 1.03 -9.30
CA GLN A 30 -17.26 1.53 -10.19
C GLN A 30 -16.69 1.99 -11.53
N ARG A 31 -15.60 2.76 -11.52
CA ARG A 31 -14.90 3.17 -12.76
C ARG A 31 -14.36 1.96 -13.52
N ALA A 32 -13.78 1.00 -12.81
CA ALA A 32 -13.24 -0.22 -13.40
C ALA A 32 -14.34 -1.13 -13.96
N LEU A 33 -15.59 -1.05 -13.50
CA LEU A 33 -16.69 -1.93 -13.92
C LEU A 33 -16.93 -1.90 -15.43
N ALA A 34 -16.76 -0.74 -16.07
CA ALA A 34 -16.90 -0.56 -17.51
C ALA A 34 -15.65 -0.97 -18.33
N MET A 35 -14.56 -1.36 -17.65
CA MET A 35 -13.30 -1.75 -18.27
C MET A 35 -13.18 -3.27 -18.30
N ASP A 36 -12.76 -3.81 -19.46
CA ASP A 36 -12.26 -5.17 -19.53
C ASP A 36 -10.87 -5.28 -18.87
N GLY A 37 -10.36 -6.52 -18.72
CA GLY A 37 -9.08 -6.75 -18.05
C GLY A 37 -7.91 -6.02 -18.72
N ALA A 38 -7.91 -5.92 -20.06
CA ALA A 38 -6.86 -5.26 -20.82
C ALA A 38 -6.87 -3.75 -20.63
N ALA A 39 -8.04 -3.10 -20.75
CA ALA A 39 -8.20 -1.66 -20.54
C ALA A 39 -7.95 -1.26 -19.09
N LEU A 40 -8.41 -2.08 -18.13
CA LEU A 40 -8.12 -1.85 -16.72
C LEU A 40 -6.62 -1.96 -16.46
N ARG A 41 -5.98 -3.02 -16.96
CA ARG A 41 -4.53 -3.21 -16.85
C ARG A 41 -3.76 -2.07 -17.50
N GLU A 42 -4.16 -1.58 -18.67
CA GLU A 42 -3.54 -0.40 -19.29
C GLU A 42 -3.74 0.85 -18.42
N ALA A 43 -4.93 1.08 -17.86
CA ALA A 43 -5.20 2.20 -16.97
C ALA A 43 -4.39 2.13 -15.66
N LEU A 44 -4.21 0.92 -15.10
CA LEU A 44 -3.42 0.69 -13.89
C LEU A 44 -1.92 0.71 -14.18
N ASN A 45 -1.45 0.21 -15.31
CA ASN A 45 -0.04 0.25 -15.73
C ASN A 45 0.36 1.66 -16.20
N GLY A 46 -0.59 2.39 -16.80
CA GLY A 46 -0.45 3.78 -17.25
C GLY A 46 -0.57 4.78 -16.11
N ALA A 47 -1.15 4.37 -14.98
CA ALA A 47 -0.77 4.98 -13.72
C ALA A 47 0.75 4.71 -13.59
N LYS A 48 1.58 5.75 -13.61
CA LYS A 48 3.04 5.58 -13.59
C LYS A 48 3.53 5.08 -12.24
N ARG A 49 4.43 4.08 -12.18
CA ARG A 49 5.27 3.93 -10.98
C ARG A 49 6.03 5.21 -10.86
N ARG A 50 6.36 5.46 -9.63
CA ARG A 50 7.16 6.58 -9.21
C ARG A 50 8.67 6.30 -9.45
N ASP A 51 9.03 5.22 -10.17
CA ASP A 51 10.37 4.90 -10.74
C ASP A 51 10.42 5.04 -12.27
N GLY A 52 9.39 5.62 -12.89
CA GLY A 52 9.34 5.79 -14.33
C GLY A 52 9.01 4.51 -15.12
N GLN A 53 8.85 3.36 -14.46
CA GLN A 53 8.26 2.14 -15.02
C GLN A 53 6.73 2.13 -14.73
N GLY A 54 5.87 1.37 -15.42
CA GLY A 54 4.40 1.40 -15.18
C GLY A 54 3.99 0.80 -13.83
N ILE A 55 2.96 1.32 -13.10
CA ILE A 55 2.66 1.06 -11.64
C ILE A 55 2.81 -0.40 -11.24
N LEU A 56 2.44 -1.27 -12.15
CA LEU A 56 2.54 -2.69 -12.04
C LEU A 56 2.96 -3.18 -13.43
N SER A 57 3.89 -4.14 -13.51
CA SER A 57 4.02 -4.93 -14.73
C SER A 57 2.99 -6.06 -14.66
N LEU A 58 1.70 -5.70 -14.59
CA LEU A 58 0.64 -6.69 -14.65
C LEU A 58 0.63 -7.28 -16.04
N GLU A 59 0.52 -8.59 -16.10
CA GLU A 59 0.25 -9.31 -17.34
C GLU A 59 -1.01 -10.15 -17.16
N ALA A 60 -1.66 -10.47 -18.28
CA ALA A 60 -2.81 -11.36 -18.28
C ALA A 60 -2.42 -12.74 -17.74
N GLY A 61 -3.28 -13.33 -16.91
CA GLY A 61 -3.07 -14.68 -16.38
C GLY A 61 -2.06 -14.75 -15.23
N GLN A 62 -1.39 -13.65 -14.86
CA GLN A 62 -0.56 -13.63 -13.66
C GLN A 62 -1.41 -13.85 -12.39
N PRO A 63 -0.92 -14.61 -11.41
CA PRO A 63 -1.63 -14.77 -10.15
C PRO A 63 -1.81 -13.42 -9.46
N ALA A 64 -3.05 -13.09 -9.10
CA ALA A 64 -3.38 -11.86 -8.40
C ALA A 64 -3.30 -12.08 -6.90
N CYS A 65 -2.16 -11.72 -6.35
CA CYS A 65 -1.88 -11.95 -4.96
C CYS A 65 -1.19 -10.74 -4.34
N VAL A 66 -1.59 -10.45 -3.10
CA VAL A 66 -1.10 -9.36 -2.29
C VAL A 66 -0.38 -9.95 -1.09
N VAL A 67 0.88 -9.59 -0.91
CA VAL A 67 1.68 -10.01 0.24
C VAL A 67 1.77 -8.85 1.22
N LEU A 68 1.28 -9.09 2.44
CA LEU A 68 1.24 -8.11 3.52
C LEU A 68 2.22 -8.55 4.62
N PRO A 69 3.47 -8.08 4.61
CA PRO A 69 4.37 -8.24 5.73
C PRO A 69 3.89 -7.36 6.89
N LEU A 70 3.22 -7.95 7.87
CA LEU A 70 2.74 -7.26 9.08
C LEU A 70 3.84 -7.24 10.15
N GLY A 71 5.05 -6.85 9.72
CA GLY A 71 6.24 -6.76 10.57
C GLY A 71 6.05 -5.83 11.79
N PRO A 72 7.00 -5.83 12.74
CA PRO A 72 6.88 -5.06 13.97
C PRO A 72 6.79 -3.55 13.69
N MET A 73 5.98 -2.88 14.53
CA MET A 73 5.64 -1.43 14.60
C MET A 73 5.87 -0.56 13.34
N ALA A 74 4.80 0.17 12.98
CA ALA A 74 4.80 1.22 11.95
C ALA A 74 5.01 0.74 10.51
N HIS A 75 4.79 -0.53 10.15
CA HIS A 75 4.82 -0.94 8.74
C HIS A 75 3.57 -0.43 7.99
N PRO A 76 3.69 0.12 6.75
CA PRO A 76 2.54 0.63 6.01
C PRO A 76 1.47 -0.44 5.76
N ALA A 77 1.88 -1.70 5.57
CA ALA A 77 0.97 -2.84 5.43
C ALA A 77 0.03 -3.00 6.62
N ARG A 78 0.58 -2.83 7.83
CA ARG A 78 -0.17 -2.98 9.07
C ARG A 78 -1.21 -1.88 9.21
N LEU A 79 -0.83 -0.64 8.90
CA LEU A 79 -1.77 0.49 8.84
C LEU A 79 -2.93 0.22 7.87
N LEU A 80 -2.65 -0.31 6.68
CA LEU A 80 -3.70 -0.62 5.72
C LEU A 80 -4.66 -1.70 6.22
N VAL A 81 -4.17 -2.69 6.96
CA VAL A 81 -5.03 -3.74 7.52
C VAL A 81 -5.81 -3.24 8.73
N GLU A 82 -5.16 -2.53 9.65
CA GLU A 82 -5.76 -2.10 10.91
C GLU A 82 -6.71 -0.91 10.72
N GLU A 83 -6.38 0.05 9.85
CA GLU A 83 -7.09 1.32 9.75
C GLU A 83 -7.85 1.50 8.44
N LEU A 84 -7.41 0.87 7.35
CA LEU A 84 -7.97 1.06 6.00
C LEU A 84 -8.30 -0.25 5.26
N PRO A 85 -8.90 -1.26 5.92
CA PRO A 85 -9.05 -2.60 5.33
C PRO A 85 -9.93 -2.62 4.07
N ALA A 86 -11.02 -1.83 4.02
CA ALA A 86 -11.87 -1.78 2.83
C ALA A 86 -11.15 -1.17 1.61
N TRP A 87 -10.29 -0.16 1.84
CA TRP A 87 -9.45 0.42 0.79
C TRP A 87 -8.46 -0.63 0.26
N LEU A 88 -7.75 -1.30 1.17
CA LEU A 88 -6.83 -2.40 0.85
C LEU A 88 -7.50 -3.47 -0.02
N LEU A 89 -8.70 -3.92 0.37
CA LEU A 89 -9.46 -4.94 -0.36
C LEU A 89 -9.90 -4.44 -1.75
N GLU A 90 -10.35 -3.19 -1.87
CA GLU A 90 -10.67 -2.58 -3.17
C GLU A 90 -9.45 -2.58 -4.11
N GLY A 91 -8.26 -2.24 -3.61
CA GLY A 91 -7.03 -2.33 -4.39
C GLY A 91 -6.71 -3.77 -4.84
N ALA A 92 -6.88 -4.75 -3.94
CA ALA A 92 -6.66 -6.16 -4.25
C ALA A 92 -7.63 -6.70 -5.32
N ILE A 93 -8.89 -6.26 -5.30
CA ILE A 93 -9.89 -6.62 -6.31
C ILE A 93 -9.52 -6.04 -7.68
N LEU A 94 -9.08 -4.77 -7.72
CA LEU A 94 -8.64 -4.14 -8.97
C LEU A 94 -7.45 -4.87 -9.60
N LEU A 95 -6.47 -5.29 -8.77
CA LEU A 95 -5.36 -6.15 -9.22
C LEU A 95 -5.87 -7.45 -9.83
N ALA A 96 -6.76 -8.16 -9.13
CA ALA A 96 -7.31 -9.41 -9.63
C ALA A 96 -8.00 -9.24 -10.98
N ARG A 97 -8.84 -8.22 -11.12
CA ARG A 97 -9.49 -7.92 -12.40
C ARG A 97 -8.50 -7.58 -13.50
N ALA A 98 -7.48 -6.78 -13.20
CA ALA A 98 -6.47 -6.38 -14.16
C ALA A 98 -5.55 -7.53 -14.59
N CYS A 99 -5.36 -8.54 -13.74
CA CYS A 99 -4.68 -9.79 -14.10
C CYS A 99 -5.61 -10.86 -14.68
N GLU A 100 -6.90 -10.53 -14.89
CA GLU A 100 -7.95 -11.45 -15.35
C GLU A 100 -8.11 -12.68 -14.43
N GLN A 101 -7.97 -12.47 -13.13
CA GLN A 101 -8.17 -13.47 -12.09
C GLN A 101 -9.52 -13.29 -11.41
N HIS A 102 -10.15 -14.41 -11.05
CA HIS A 102 -11.41 -14.43 -10.30
C HIS A 102 -11.21 -14.46 -8.77
N ARG A 103 -9.96 -14.45 -8.32
CA ARG A 103 -9.57 -14.52 -6.91
C ARG A 103 -8.49 -13.50 -6.59
N ALA A 104 -8.69 -12.73 -5.53
CA ALA A 104 -7.65 -11.91 -4.89
C ALA A 104 -7.24 -12.58 -3.58
N ILE A 105 -5.96 -12.96 -3.47
CA ILE A 105 -5.43 -13.67 -2.29
C ILE A 105 -4.52 -12.72 -1.50
N LEU A 106 -4.86 -12.45 -0.24
CA LEU A 106 -4.04 -11.68 0.69
C LEU A 106 -3.24 -12.62 1.58
N TYR A 107 -1.93 -12.70 1.40
CA TYR A 107 -1.04 -13.40 2.32
C TYR A 107 -0.64 -12.44 3.44
N LEU A 108 -0.96 -12.83 4.67
CA LEU A 108 -0.73 -12.03 5.86
C LEU A 108 0.44 -12.65 6.64
N GLU A 109 1.64 -12.15 6.42
CA GLU A 109 2.82 -12.62 7.14
C GLU A 109 2.88 -11.99 8.53
N GLN A 110 3.15 -12.78 9.57
CA GLN A 110 3.21 -12.32 10.97
C GLN A 110 1.89 -11.72 11.50
N ALA A 111 0.77 -12.03 10.86
CA ALA A 111 -0.54 -11.53 11.25
C ALA A 111 -0.99 -12.05 12.62
N GLN A 112 -1.58 -11.17 13.42
CA GLN A 112 -2.34 -11.58 14.61
C GLN A 112 -3.78 -11.97 14.26
N LEU A 113 -4.45 -12.72 15.14
CA LEU A 113 -5.84 -13.12 14.95
C LEU A 113 -6.80 -11.94 14.75
N SER A 114 -6.53 -10.78 15.37
CA SER A 114 -7.32 -9.55 15.23
C SER A 114 -7.36 -9.05 13.78
N HIS A 115 -6.21 -8.99 13.10
CA HIS A 115 -6.10 -8.58 11.70
C HIS A 115 -6.97 -9.43 10.77
N ARG A 116 -6.98 -10.75 11.02
CA ARG A 116 -7.75 -11.71 10.23
C ARG A 116 -9.24 -11.52 10.43
N ARG A 117 -9.67 -11.41 11.68
CA ARG A 117 -11.08 -11.17 12.03
C ARG A 117 -11.58 -9.87 11.40
N LEU A 118 -10.79 -8.80 11.47
CA LEU A 118 -11.16 -7.53 10.85
C LEU A 118 -11.33 -7.66 9.33
N LEU A 119 -10.36 -8.28 8.63
CA LEU A 119 -10.49 -8.50 7.19
C LEU A 119 -11.68 -9.39 6.83
N GLU A 120 -11.93 -10.46 7.58
CA GLU A 120 -13.09 -11.35 7.38
C GLU A 120 -14.43 -10.63 7.60
N GLN A 121 -14.51 -9.78 8.62
CA GLN A 121 -15.66 -8.92 8.89
C GLN A 121 -15.90 -7.97 7.73
N VAL A 122 -14.87 -7.27 7.26
CA VAL A 122 -14.98 -6.33 6.14
C VAL A 122 -15.35 -7.05 4.85
N ILE A 123 -14.76 -8.21 4.55
CA ILE A 123 -15.12 -9.03 3.38
C ILE A 123 -16.61 -9.42 3.44
N THR A 124 -17.10 -9.80 4.62
CA THR A 124 -18.52 -10.13 4.83
C THR A 124 -19.39 -8.91 4.57
N SER A 125 -19.05 -7.75 5.14
CA SER A 125 -19.79 -6.50 4.93
C SER A 125 -19.81 -6.07 3.46
N LEU A 126 -18.69 -6.16 2.75
CA LEU A 126 -18.61 -5.87 1.31
C LEU A 126 -19.46 -6.84 0.48
N THR A 127 -19.58 -8.10 0.90
CA THR A 127 -20.46 -9.08 0.27
C THR A 127 -21.93 -8.74 0.50
N THR A 128 -22.31 -8.41 1.75
CA THR A 128 -23.68 -7.99 2.09
C THR A 128 -24.11 -6.73 1.35
N LEU A 129 -23.20 -5.79 1.13
CA LEU A 129 -23.45 -4.56 0.38
C LEU A 129 -23.48 -4.76 -1.15
N GLY A 130 -23.19 -5.97 -1.65
CA GLY A 130 -23.13 -6.25 -3.09
C GLY A 130 -21.93 -5.62 -3.79
N VAL A 131 -20.89 -5.23 -3.04
CA VAL A 131 -19.60 -4.81 -3.62
C VAL A 131 -18.87 -6.05 -4.14
N LEU A 132 -18.86 -7.12 -3.34
CA LEU A 132 -18.37 -8.45 -3.73
C LEU A 132 -19.53 -9.33 -4.20
N GLY A 133 -19.22 -10.31 -5.05
CA GLY A 133 -20.18 -11.24 -5.66
C GLY A 133 -20.22 -11.14 -7.19
N GLU A 134 -20.86 -12.12 -7.84
CA GLU A 134 -20.95 -12.26 -9.31
C GLU A 134 -21.40 -10.97 -10.01
N ALA A 135 -22.44 -10.33 -9.48
CA ALA A 135 -23.01 -9.09 -10.03
C ALA A 135 -22.51 -7.81 -9.32
N GLY A 136 -21.53 -7.95 -8.41
CA GLY A 136 -21.03 -6.83 -7.62
C GLY A 136 -20.05 -5.94 -8.38
N TRP A 137 -19.75 -4.77 -7.83
CA TRP A 137 -18.75 -3.85 -8.41
C TRP A 137 -17.34 -4.44 -8.49
N GLY A 138 -17.06 -5.49 -7.72
CA GLY A 138 -15.85 -6.29 -7.80
C GLY A 138 -15.75 -7.21 -9.02
N GLY A 139 -16.75 -7.22 -9.92
CA GLY A 139 -16.69 -7.96 -11.18
C GLY A 139 -16.55 -9.47 -11.00
N GLY A 140 -17.23 -10.04 -10.00
CA GLY A 140 -17.17 -11.47 -9.70
C GLY A 140 -15.90 -11.94 -8.99
N VAL A 141 -14.96 -11.04 -8.67
CA VAL A 141 -13.77 -11.41 -7.89
C VAL A 141 -14.17 -11.79 -6.47
N THR A 142 -13.65 -12.94 -6.03
CA THR A 142 -13.69 -13.37 -4.63
C THR A 142 -12.41 -12.98 -3.91
N VAL A 143 -12.51 -12.69 -2.62
CA VAL A 143 -11.35 -12.25 -1.81
C VAL A 143 -11.14 -13.21 -0.65
N GLU A 144 -9.90 -13.60 -0.44
CA GLU A 144 -9.51 -14.49 0.65
C GLU A 144 -8.22 -14.03 1.32
N SER A 145 -8.05 -14.37 2.61
CA SER A 145 -6.82 -14.13 3.34
C SER A 145 -6.18 -15.43 3.84
N ARG A 146 -4.84 -15.50 3.84
CA ARG A 146 -4.05 -16.68 4.22
C ARG A 146 -2.94 -16.31 5.22
N GLN A 147 -2.76 -17.09 6.28
CA GLN A 147 -1.55 -17.06 7.14
C GLN A 147 -0.59 -18.09 6.59
N SER A 148 0.15 -17.71 5.57
CA SER A 148 1.27 -18.49 5.09
C SER A 148 2.22 -17.54 4.37
N SER A 149 3.41 -18.01 4.07
CA SER A 149 4.22 -17.36 3.04
C SER A 149 3.54 -17.53 1.68
N PRO A 150 3.66 -16.54 0.78
CA PRO A 150 3.23 -16.69 -0.60
C PRO A 150 4.13 -17.72 -1.33
N PRO A 151 3.64 -18.35 -2.41
CA PRO A 151 4.50 -19.08 -3.34
C PRO A 151 5.60 -18.16 -3.89
N LEU A 152 6.80 -18.71 -4.13
CA LEU A 152 7.95 -17.94 -4.65
C LEU A 152 7.70 -17.25 -6.00
N GLU A 153 6.72 -17.75 -6.75
CA GLU A 153 6.32 -17.26 -8.08
C GLU A 153 5.32 -16.11 -8.02
N VAL A 154 4.77 -15.80 -6.84
CA VAL A 154 3.85 -14.69 -6.68
C VAL A 154 4.63 -13.39 -6.74
N LEU A 155 4.25 -12.55 -7.71
CA LEU A 155 4.70 -11.18 -7.82
C LEU A 155 4.57 -10.51 -6.44
N ASP A 156 5.69 -10.02 -5.94
CA ASP A 156 5.76 -9.26 -4.69
C ASP A 156 5.10 -7.90 -4.94
N ALA A 157 3.77 -7.89 -5.08
CA ALA A 157 2.95 -6.70 -4.92
C ALA A 157 2.93 -6.36 -3.43
N VAL A 158 4.14 -6.04 -2.91
CA VAL A 158 4.38 -5.43 -1.62
C VAL A 158 3.39 -4.27 -1.52
N THR A 159 2.78 -4.10 -0.36
CA THR A 159 1.82 -3.02 -0.01
C THR A 159 2.00 -1.67 -0.70
N THR A 160 3.24 -1.28 -0.96
CA THR A 160 3.66 -0.09 -1.69
C THR A 160 3.22 -0.03 -3.16
N GLN A 161 2.93 -1.16 -3.81
CA GLN A 161 2.36 -1.28 -5.17
C GLN A 161 0.84 -1.19 -5.19
N LEU A 162 0.18 -1.54 -4.07
CA LEU A 162 -1.26 -1.30 -3.89
C LEU A 162 -1.57 0.16 -3.56
N LEU A 163 -0.66 0.86 -2.88
CA LEU A 163 -0.83 2.25 -2.50
C LEU A 163 -1.25 3.13 -3.70
N PRO A 164 -0.57 3.11 -4.86
CA PRO A 164 -1.03 3.87 -6.03
C PRO A 164 -2.43 3.51 -6.55
N LEU A 165 -2.87 2.25 -6.39
CA LEU A 165 -4.23 1.82 -6.75
C LEU A 165 -5.28 2.41 -5.80
N LEU A 166 -4.95 2.56 -4.52
CA LEU A 166 -5.81 3.28 -3.57
C LEU A 166 -6.00 4.74 -3.98
N LEU A 167 -4.97 5.34 -4.57
CA LEU A 167 -5.00 6.71 -5.09
C LEU A 167 -5.58 6.85 -6.49
N TRP A 168 -5.84 5.78 -7.26
CA TRP A 168 -6.43 5.91 -8.60
C TRP A 168 -7.78 6.65 -8.61
N ARG A 169 -8.42 6.78 -7.45
CA ARG A 169 -9.62 7.57 -7.20
C ARG A 169 -9.38 9.08 -7.29
N ARG A 170 -8.19 9.55 -6.90
CA ARG A 170 -7.80 10.96 -6.79
C ARG A 170 -6.49 11.16 -7.57
N ARG A 171 -6.58 11.84 -8.72
CA ARG A 171 -5.47 12.24 -9.61
C ARG A 171 -4.13 12.35 -8.85
N ASP A 172 -3.13 11.56 -9.25
CA ASP A 172 -1.93 11.24 -8.44
C ASP A 172 -1.24 12.49 -7.85
N PRO A 173 -1.20 12.63 -6.52
CA PRO A 173 -0.59 13.76 -5.82
C PRO A 173 0.93 13.69 -5.72
N GLY A 174 1.56 12.57 -6.09
CA GLY A 174 3.01 12.39 -5.98
C GLY A 174 3.51 12.17 -4.55
N THR A 175 2.75 11.49 -3.68
CA THR A 175 3.13 11.20 -2.26
C THR A 175 3.17 9.71 -1.94
N THR A 176 4.17 9.17 -1.25
CA THR A 176 4.23 7.75 -0.81
C THR A 176 4.17 7.61 0.71
N LEU A 177 3.88 6.41 1.23
CA LEU A 177 4.04 6.12 2.66
C LEU A 177 5.44 5.59 2.93
N LEU A 178 6.10 6.12 3.97
CA LEU A 178 7.37 5.62 4.47
C LEU A 178 7.33 5.52 6.00
N ALA A 179 7.57 4.31 6.49
CA ALA A 179 7.72 4.04 7.91
C ALA A 179 9.11 4.46 8.39
N VAL A 180 9.19 5.51 9.21
CA VAL A 180 10.45 5.94 9.84
C VAL A 180 10.52 5.35 11.24
N ARG A 181 11.56 4.56 11.52
CA ARG A 181 11.70 3.79 12.76
C ARG A 181 13.13 3.75 13.29
N GLY A 182 13.29 3.27 14.53
CA GLY A 182 14.58 3.07 15.20
C GLY A 182 15.01 4.28 16.04
N ALA A 183 16.29 4.63 16.00
CA ALA A 183 16.91 5.71 16.77
C ALA A 183 16.56 7.11 16.22
N VAL A 184 15.27 7.43 16.19
CA VAL A 184 14.67 8.67 15.70
C VAL A 184 13.73 9.24 16.77
N THR A 185 13.62 10.56 16.85
CA THR A 185 12.83 11.22 17.90
C THR A 185 11.33 10.97 17.77
N ALA A 186 10.79 10.99 16.55
CA ALA A 186 9.38 10.74 16.26
C ALA A 186 9.22 9.59 15.25
N PRO A 187 9.27 8.32 15.69
CA PRO A 187 9.03 7.19 14.81
C PRO A 187 7.53 7.12 14.44
N ALA A 188 7.22 7.05 13.15
CA ALA A 188 5.85 6.99 12.62
C ALA A 188 5.81 6.58 11.15
N ILE A 189 4.60 6.39 10.62
CA ILE A 189 4.36 6.32 9.17
C ILE A 189 4.16 7.75 8.67
N TYR A 190 4.99 8.16 7.72
CA TYR A 190 4.90 9.45 7.08
C TYR A 190 4.36 9.30 5.66
N GLU A 191 3.35 10.09 5.34
CA GLU A 191 3.04 10.38 3.94
C GLU A 191 3.97 11.47 3.44
N ILE A 192 4.89 11.11 2.56
CA ILE A 192 5.95 11.99 2.05
C ILE A 192 5.71 12.30 0.57
N PRO A 193 5.91 13.55 0.11
CA PRO A 193 6.02 13.83 -1.30
C PRO A 193 7.28 13.17 -1.86
N LEU A 194 7.18 12.65 -3.07
CA LEU A 194 8.37 12.32 -3.85
C LEU A 194 9.16 13.59 -4.09
N GLY A 195 10.47 13.52 -3.92
CA GLY A 195 11.31 14.71 -3.91
C GLY A 195 11.89 15.05 -2.53
N LEU A 196 11.25 14.60 -1.44
CA LEU A 196 11.76 14.79 -0.08
C LEU A 196 13.03 13.98 0.14
N SER A 197 14.10 14.55 0.69
CA SER A 197 15.31 13.79 1.02
C SER A 197 15.22 13.09 2.38
N THR A 198 16.01 12.04 2.60
CA THR A 198 16.16 11.36 3.91
C THR A 198 16.52 12.36 5.01
N ARG A 199 17.39 13.33 4.71
CA ARG A 199 17.79 14.37 5.66
C ARG A 199 16.61 15.25 6.06
N GLN A 200 15.79 15.69 5.11
CA GLN A 200 14.60 16.48 5.42
C GLN A 200 13.59 15.66 6.24
N LEU A 201 13.31 14.44 5.80
CA LEU A 201 12.37 13.56 6.49
C LEU A 201 12.80 13.31 7.94
N VAL A 202 14.05 12.89 8.18
CA VAL A 202 14.49 12.54 9.53
C VAL A 202 14.67 13.77 10.40
N TYR A 203 15.43 14.77 9.93
CA TYR A 203 15.83 15.88 10.80
C TYR A 203 14.79 16.99 10.90
N GLN A 204 13.94 17.19 9.87
CA GLN A 204 12.94 18.24 9.89
C GLN A 204 11.56 17.72 10.29
N TRP A 205 11.17 16.51 9.86
CA TRP A 205 9.83 15.98 10.12
C TRP A 205 9.79 15.00 11.29
N ALA A 206 10.80 14.13 11.42
CA ALA A 206 10.88 13.13 12.48
C ALA A 206 11.66 13.60 13.72
N GLY A 207 12.04 14.89 13.77
CA GLY A 207 12.65 15.52 14.95
C GLY A 207 14.14 15.20 15.17
N GLY A 208 14.79 14.50 14.24
CA GLY A 208 16.20 14.13 14.33
C GLY A 208 16.44 12.72 14.88
N VAL A 209 17.72 12.41 15.10
CA VAL A 209 18.19 11.10 15.56
C VAL A 209 18.45 11.11 17.07
N THR A 210 18.33 9.95 17.71
CA THR A 210 18.58 9.77 19.16
C THR A 210 19.89 9.05 19.48
N THR A 211 20.70 8.75 18.46
CA THR A 211 22.03 8.10 18.56
C THR A 211 23.15 9.06 18.13
N THR A 212 24.37 8.80 18.62
CA THR A 212 25.58 9.57 18.28
C THR A 212 26.12 9.22 16.88
N HIS A 213 25.98 7.97 16.45
CA HIS A 213 26.50 7.47 15.19
C HIS A 213 25.37 6.82 14.37
N PRO A 214 24.47 7.63 13.77
CA PRO A 214 23.33 7.12 13.04
C PRO A 214 23.74 6.40 11.76
N LEU A 215 23.16 5.23 11.56
CA LEU A 215 23.15 4.47 10.32
C LEU A 215 21.73 4.52 9.74
N PHE A 216 21.59 4.95 8.48
CA PHE A 216 20.31 5.01 7.78
C PHE A 216 20.21 3.87 6.79
N THR A 217 19.10 3.14 6.85
CA THR A 217 18.81 2.01 5.96
C THR A 217 17.39 2.16 5.40
N LEU A 218 17.28 2.35 4.09
CA LEU A 218 16.03 2.39 3.34
C LEU A 218 15.80 1.00 2.73
N GLY A 219 14.78 0.27 3.19
CA GLY A 219 14.65 -1.14 2.88
C GLY A 219 15.88 -1.93 3.33
N GLU A 220 16.59 -2.51 2.36
CA GLU A 220 17.87 -3.20 2.58
C GLU A 220 19.07 -2.34 2.19
N GLN A 221 18.85 -1.17 1.57
CA GLN A 221 19.90 -0.28 1.09
C GLN A 221 20.34 0.68 2.19
N ARG A 222 21.64 0.72 2.46
CA ARG A 222 22.26 1.75 3.29
C ARG A 222 22.28 3.09 2.56
N VAL A 223 21.91 4.17 3.25
CA VAL A 223 21.89 5.54 2.71
C VAL A 223 22.86 6.40 3.51
N GLU A 224 23.92 6.91 2.89
CA GLU A 224 24.95 7.64 3.64
C GLU A 224 25.56 8.84 2.92
N GLY A 225 26.24 9.69 3.69
CA GLY A 225 26.94 10.86 3.18
C GLY A 225 26.05 11.77 2.34
N LYS A 226 26.38 11.91 1.06
CA LYS A 226 25.64 12.74 0.10
C LYS A 226 24.27 12.17 -0.28
N GLU A 227 24.07 10.85 -0.14
CA GLU A 227 22.80 10.20 -0.49
C GLU A 227 21.66 10.62 0.42
N LEU A 228 21.97 11.02 1.67
CA LEU A 228 20.97 11.57 2.59
C LEU A 228 20.28 12.83 2.05
N SER A 229 20.90 13.52 1.10
CA SER A 229 20.35 14.71 0.45
C SER A 229 19.74 14.42 -0.93
N ILE A 230 19.85 13.19 -1.43
CA ILE A 230 19.22 12.81 -2.70
C ILE A 230 17.71 12.71 -2.47
N PRO A 231 16.89 13.27 -3.38
CA PRO A 231 15.45 13.14 -3.32
C PRO A 231 14.99 11.68 -3.23
N LEU A 232 14.12 11.35 -2.26
CA LEU A 232 13.44 10.06 -2.18
C LEU A 232 12.49 9.97 -3.37
N HIS A 233 13.00 9.35 -4.42
CA HIS A 233 12.33 9.08 -5.67
C HIS A 233 12.70 7.66 -6.10
N PHE A 234 11.77 6.92 -6.70
CA PHE A 234 12.05 5.53 -7.02
C PHE A 234 12.97 5.41 -8.24
N ASP A 235 13.06 6.43 -9.12
CA ASP A 235 14.10 6.46 -10.19
C ASP A 235 15.51 6.25 -9.63
N HIS A 236 15.74 6.70 -8.39
CA HIS A 236 17.03 6.56 -7.72
C HIS A 236 17.06 5.37 -6.75
N PHE A 237 16.05 5.24 -5.88
CA PHE A 237 16.04 4.25 -4.80
C PHE A 237 15.27 2.96 -5.13
N GLY A 238 14.53 2.90 -6.24
CA GLY A 238 13.83 1.72 -6.74
C GLY A 238 13.11 0.90 -5.66
N THR A 239 13.47 -0.38 -5.57
CA THR A 239 12.93 -1.35 -4.61
C THR A 239 13.22 -0.99 -3.16
N ALA A 240 14.32 -0.29 -2.86
CA ALA A 240 14.64 0.14 -1.50
C ALA A 240 13.57 1.09 -0.95
N LEU A 241 13.16 2.10 -1.74
CA LEU A 241 12.02 2.96 -1.40
C LEU A 241 10.70 2.18 -1.45
N GLY A 242 10.58 1.24 -2.40
CA GLY A 242 9.46 0.31 -2.53
C GLY A 242 9.23 -0.59 -1.32
N SER A 243 10.23 -0.80 -0.46
CA SER A 243 10.07 -1.55 0.79
C SER A 243 9.19 -0.84 1.83
N GLY A 244 8.94 0.46 1.67
CA GLY A 244 8.07 1.24 2.53
C GLY A 244 8.62 1.55 3.92
N HIS A 245 9.92 1.34 4.19
CA HIS A 245 10.51 1.65 5.51
C HIS A 245 11.93 2.21 5.46
N LEU A 246 12.19 3.17 6.37
CA LEU A 246 13.47 3.77 6.67
C LEU A 246 13.81 3.52 8.15
N THR A 247 14.91 2.82 8.39
CA THR A 247 15.40 2.52 9.74
C THR A 247 16.62 3.37 10.05
N VAL A 248 16.60 4.02 11.22
CA VAL A 248 17.80 4.63 11.82
C VAL A 248 18.29 3.70 12.92
N SER A 249 19.53 3.23 12.83
CA SER A 249 20.16 2.44 13.90
C SER A 249 21.45 3.09 14.37
N GLU A 250 22.01 2.59 15.46
CA GLU A 250 23.38 2.92 15.85
C GLU A 250 24.37 2.03 15.06
N ARG A 251 25.52 2.61 14.70
CA ARG A 251 26.57 1.94 13.92
C ARG A 251 27.45 1.03 14.77
#